data_AF-A0A6L7U3G5-F1
#
_entry.id   AF-A0A6L7U3G5-F1
#
_cell.length_a   1.000
_cell.length_b   1.000
_cell.length_c   1.000
_cell.angle_alpha   90.00
_cell.angle_beta   90.00
_cell.angle_gamma   90.00
#
_symmetry.space_group_name_H-M   'P 1'
#
loop_
_entity.id
_entity.type
_entity.pdbx_description
1 polymer ?
#
loop_
_entity_poly.entity_id
_entity_poly.type
_entity_poly.pdbx_seq_one_letter_code
_entity_poly.pdbx_strand_id
1 'polypeptide(L)'
;MTPASTELLDSPAVADSAACPRENAVPNPHAQTALPKEPRTPPTPWDWRDPAFPGETDSATANNARRARAVWRVLHPDEWKAELRSLSHYDPEYPYDEDHEYFPYWTTDPDYGKSNVRNLIYNMEGFVSPDLEIHNSLIDQIRETLYTPAGKDGHHRVKGTPDYHFPEELGREWMAITGARKAKPLVKPDLVVFPEGRDNRSLKESRVIRTDPEHPVPEMVIEVVSPTSVVRDYEEKAFLYERLGIREYLIVDPGEPPTENHSGYDFQIVLHRMQDDGTYARVPGVGPEANRTVRSEVLGVLLRLTQADSEGKLIFQWYDADLDIWRDHIGDGLRESAAQGEARGEARGEARGEAKGRLGIVLDLLEPVLPNKAAYDELQEVWASSGLPENVAEMIPAVLANPGQWRELLGLASKDGNETKPSL
;
A
#
# COMPACT_ATOMS: atom_id res chain seq x y z
N MET A 1 -52.22 -22.30 1.82
CA MET A 1 -51.40 -23.32 1.14
C MET A 1 -49.95 -23.02 1.42
N THR A 2 -49.43 -23.64 2.47
CA THR A 2 -48.01 -23.66 2.86
C THR A 2 -47.38 -24.94 2.31
N PRO A 3 -46.11 -24.87 1.89
CA PRO A 3 -45.19 -25.97 2.19
C PRO A 3 -43.82 -25.41 2.60
N ALA A 4 -42.89 -26.14 3.19
CA ALA A 4 -42.91 -27.33 4.02
C ALA A 4 -41.50 -27.34 4.62
N SER A 5 -41.41 -27.65 5.91
CA SER A 5 -40.17 -27.81 6.65
C SER A 5 -39.36 -28.99 6.11
N THR A 6 -38.03 -28.91 6.19
CA THR A 6 -37.16 -30.10 6.14
C THR A 6 -36.12 -29.97 7.23
N GLU A 7 -36.18 -30.94 8.14
CA GLU A 7 -35.31 -31.16 9.28
C GLU A 7 -33.99 -31.84 8.91
N LEU A 8 -33.00 -31.59 9.78
CA LEU A 8 -31.97 -32.49 10.35
C LEU A 8 -31.03 -33.25 9.42
N LEU A 9 -29.71 -33.05 9.66
CA LEU A 9 -28.79 -34.15 9.94
C LEU A 9 -27.59 -33.68 10.78
N ASP A 10 -27.38 -34.39 11.87
CA ASP A 10 -26.33 -34.31 12.88
C ASP A 10 -24.95 -34.77 12.37
N SER A 11 -23.91 -34.25 13.06
CA SER A 11 -22.65 -34.92 13.52
C SER A 11 -21.37 -34.13 13.17
N PRO A 12 -20.24 -34.35 13.89
CA PRO A 12 -20.09 -34.56 15.33
C PRO A 12 -19.04 -33.61 15.96
N ALA A 13 -18.98 -33.65 17.29
CA ALA A 13 -17.99 -33.00 18.14
C ALA A 13 -16.54 -33.35 17.78
N VAL A 14 -15.67 -32.34 17.78
CA VAL A 14 -14.21 -32.49 17.81
C VAL A 14 -13.66 -31.82 19.06
N ALA A 15 -12.72 -32.55 19.64
CA ALA A 15 -12.14 -32.43 20.97
C ALA A 15 -11.37 -31.14 21.28
N ASP A 16 -11.28 -30.91 22.59
CA ASP A 16 -10.33 -30.08 23.32
C ASP A 16 -8.93 -30.02 22.69
N SER A 17 -8.41 -28.80 22.54
CA SER A 17 -6.98 -28.55 22.42
C SER A 17 -6.56 -27.53 23.47
N ALA A 18 -5.57 -27.98 24.24
CA ALA A 18 -5.07 -27.37 25.46
C ALA A 18 -4.44 -25.99 25.25
N ALA A 19 -4.56 -25.18 26.30
CA ALA A 19 -3.93 -23.88 26.46
C ALA A 19 -2.41 -23.93 26.23
N CYS A 20 -1.92 -23.10 25.30
CA CYS A 20 -0.51 -22.73 25.22
C CYS A 20 -0.13 -21.81 26.39
N PRO A 21 1.00 -22.04 27.07
CA PRO A 21 1.49 -21.13 28.09
C PRO A 21 2.03 -19.85 27.44
N ARG A 22 1.79 -18.72 28.11
CA ARG A 22 2.35 -17.40 27.75
C ARG A 22 3.87 -17.45 27.87
N GLU A 23 4.55 -17.31 26.73
CA GLU A 23 5.98 -17.01 26.71
C GLU A 23 6.23 -15.58 27.21
N ASN A 24 7.18 -15.47 28.13
CA ASN A 24 7.71 -14.21 28.63
C ASN A 24 8.33 -13.41 27.47
N ALA A 25 8.04 -12.12 27.43
CA ALA A 25 8.65 -11.18 26.51
C ALA A 25 10.18 -11.20 26.64
N VAL A 26 10.85 -11.75 25.62
CA VAL A 26 12.30 -11.66 25.44
C VAL A 26 12.63 -10.21 25.03
N PRO A 27 13.56 -9.52 25.70
CA PRO A 27 13.98 -8.19 25.28
C PRO A 27 14.61 -8.25 23.88
N ASN A 28 14.15 -7.36 23.00
CA ASN A 28 14.61 -7.21 21.62
C ASN A 28 16.15 -7.03 21.56
N PRO A 29 16.94 -7.99 21.04
CA PRO A 29 18.39 -7.88 20.93
C PRO A 29 18.86 -7.01 19.74
N HIS A 30 17.95 -6.33 19.03
CA HIS A 30 18.25 -5.52 17.84
C HIS A 30 18.08 -4.00 18.02
N ALA A 31 18.06 -3.50 19.25
CA ALA A 31 18.33 -2.08 19.47
C ALA A 31 19.83 -1.80 19.20
N GLN A 32 20.21 -1.70 17.92
CA GLN A 32 21.52 -1.27 17.50
C GLN A 32 21.70 0.19 17.94
N THR A 33 22.42 0.39 19.03
CA THR A 33 23.11 1.64 19.32
C THR A 33 23.92 2.01 18.08
N ALA A 34 23.59 3.14 17.45
CA ALA A 34 24.36 3.68 16.34
C ALA A 34 25.80 3.87 16.81
N LEU A 35 26.69 2.97 16.36
CA LEU A 35 28.11 3.11 16.58
C LEU A 35 28.57 4.43 15.94
N PRO A 36 29.43 5.21 16.62
CA PRO A 36 30.02 6.39 16.01
C PRO A 36 30.72 5.99 14.72
N LYS A 37 30.33 6.61 13.60
CA LYS A 37 30.93 6.37 12.28
C LYS A 37 32.45 6.57 12.40
N GLU A 38 33.21 5.49 12.31
CA GLU A 38 34.66 5.59 12.20
C GLU A 38 35.01 6.47 10.97
N PRO A 39 36.06 7.30 11.05
CA PRO A 39 36.50 8.09 9.93
C PRO A 39 36.84 7.16 8.76
N ARG A 40 36.03 7.25 7.69
CA ARG A 40 36.23 6.48 6.46
C ARG A 40 37.65 6.73 5.96
N THR A 41 38.40 5.65 5.74
CA THR A 41 39.61 5.62 4.91
C THR A 41 39.36 6.43 3.64
N PRO A 42 40.30 7.27 3.16
CA PRO A 42 40.10 8.01 1.92
C PRO A 42 39.68 7.03 0.82
N PRO A 43 38.59 7.30 0.09
CA PRO A 43 38.07 6.36 -0.88
C PRO A 43 39.14 6.06 -1.92
N THR A 44 39.29 4.79 -2.27
CA THR A 44 40.00 4.37 -3.48
C THR A 44 39.55 5.26 -4.64
N PRO A 45 40.46 5.75 -5.52
CA PRO A 45 40.06 6.58 -6.64
C PRO A 45 38.96 5.86 -7.43
N TRP A 46 37.81 6.51 -7.50
CA TRP A 46 36.60 5.96 -8.10
C TRP A 46 36.82 5.71 -9.61
N ASP A 47 36.48 4.51 -10.09
CA ASP A 47 36.64 4.10 -11.49
C ASP A 47 35.44 4.62 -12.31
N TRP A 48 35.69 5.31 -13.42
CA TRP A 48 34.63 5.80 -14.31
C TRP A 48 33.80 4.67 -14.94
N ARG A 49 34.32 3.44 -14.91
CA ARG A 49 33.58 2.23 -15.31
C ARG A 49 32.49 1.88 -14.32
N ASP A 50 32.66 2.27 -13.06
CA ASP A 50 31.62 2.14 -12.07
C ASP A 50 30.62 3.31 -12.19
N PRO A 51 29.32 3.04 -12.03
CA PRO A 51 28.30 4.07 -11.90
C PRO A 51 28.45 4.80 -10.56
N ALA A 52 28.29 6.13 -10.57
CA ALA A 52 28.42 6.93 -9.35
C ALA A 52 27.10 6.91 -8.59
N PHE A 53 27.14 6.66 -7.28
CA PHE A 53 26.04 6.91 -6.36
C PHE A 53 26.23 8.25 -5.64
N PRO A 54 25.14 8.86 -5.12
CA PRO A 54 25.25 10.10 -4.36
C PRO A 54 26.23 9.98 -3.19
N GLY A 55 27.18 10.91 -3.12
CA GLY A 55 28.22 10.95 -2.08
C GLY A 55 29.52 10.20 -2.41
N GLU A 56 29.61 9.55 -3.58
CA GLU A 56 30.86 8.91 -4.04
C GLU A 56 31.79 9.89 -4.78
N THR A 57 31.21 10.85 -5.50
CA THR A 57 31.93 11.86 -6.28
C THR A 57 31.05 13.10 -6.47
N ASP A 58 31.58 14.14 -7.14
CA ASP A 58 30.82 15.33 -7.51
C ASP A 58 30.00 15.11 -8.80
N SER A 59 28.95 15.91 -8.99
CA SER A 59 28.01 15.79 -10.11
C SER A 59 28.66 15.98 -11.48
N ALA A 60 29.75 16.75 -11.60
CA ALA A 60 30.44 16.93 -12.87
C ALA A 60 31.22 15.66 -13.23
N THR A 61 31.91 15.06 -12.26
CA THR A 61 32.62 13.78 -12.40
C THR A 61 31.65 12.64 -12.74
N ALA A 62 30.52 12.54 -12.02
CA ALA A 62 29.49 11.53 -12.27
C ALA A 62 28.93 11.62 -13.71
N ASN A 63 28.58 12.83 -14.16
CA ASN A 63 28.10 13.07 -15.53
C ASN A 63 29.15 12.78 -16.61
N ASN A 64 30.42 13.11 -16.36
CA ASN A 64 31.49 12.83 -17.31
C ASN A 64 31.73 11.33 -17.48
N ALA A 65 31.70 10.58 -16.38
CA ALA A 65 31.84 9.13 -16.41
C ALA A 65 30.65 8.43 -17.08
N ARG A 66 29.41 8.88 -16.81
CA ARG A 66 28.22 8.41 -17.55
C ARG A 66 28.40 8.58 -19.05
N ARG A 67 28.83 9.77 -19.50
CA ARG A 67 29.10 10.05 -20.93
C ARG A 67 30.23 9.16 -21.47
N ALA A 68 31.30 8.95 -20.70
CA ALA A 68 32.39 8.07 -21.09
C ALA A 68 31.94 6.62 -21.27
N ARG A 69 31.09 6.09 -20.38
CA ARG A 69 30.52 4.73 -20.50
C ARG A 69 29.62 4.60 -21.73
N ALA A 70 28.75 5.56 -21.98
CA ALA A 70 27.90 5.56 -23.18
C ALA A 70 28.75 5.56 -24.47
N VAL A 71 29.76 6.42 -24.57
CA VAL A 71 30.68 6.45 -25.71
C VAL A 71 31.47 5.14 -25.84
N TRP A 72 31.93 4.57 -24.72
CA TRP A 72 32.67 3.32 -24.72
C TRP A 72 31.84 2.16 -25.29
N ARG A 73 30.57 2.01 -24.90
CA ARG A 73 29.65 0.97 -25.42
C ARG A 73 29.49 1.04 -26.94
N VAL A 74 29.36 2.24 -27.47
CA VAL A 74 29.25 2.49 -28.93
C VAL A 74 30.56 2.15 -29.66
N LEU A 75 31.71 2.50 -29.08
CA LEU A 75 33.02 2.27 -29.69
C LEU A 75 33.53 0.82 -29.55
N HIS A 76 33.04 0.07 -28.55
CA HIS A 76 33.49 -1.29 -28.24
C HIS A 76 32.31 -2.29 -28.18
N PRO A 77 31.52 -2.44 -29.26
CA PRO A 77 30.28 -3.21 -29.24
C PRO A 77 30.49 -4.70 -28.95
N ASP A 78 31.63 -5.28 -29.34
CA ASP A 78 31.93 -6.70 -29.08
C ASP A 78 32.28 -6.95 -27.61
N GLU A 79 33.02 -6.04 -26.99
CA GLU A 79 33.37 -6.10 -25.56
C GLU A 79 32.13 -5.88 -24.71
N TRP A 80 31.32 -4.86 -25.02
CA TRP A 80 30.04 -4.63 -24.36
C TRP A 80 29.09 -5.84 -24.47
N LYS A 81 28.97 -6.46 -25.64
CA LYS A 81 28.19 -7.70 -25.79
C LYS A 81 28.76 -8.87 -24.99
N ALA A 82 30.07 -8.95 -24.81
CA ALA A 82 30.69 -9.94 -23.95
C ALA A 82 30.35 -9.69 -22.47
N GLU A 83 30.36 -8.43 -22.03
CA GLU A 83 29.90 -8.04 -20.69
C GLU A 83 28.43 -8.40 -20.48
N LEU A 84 27.54 -8.09 -21.43
CA LEU A 84 26.12 -8.46 -21.36
C LEU A 84 25.94 -9.97 -21.18
N ARG A 85 26.65 -10.78 -21.96
CA ARG A 85 26.61 -12.26 -21.87
C ARG A 85 27.10 -12.80 -20.53
N SER A 86 27.86 -12.01 -19.77
CA SER A 86 28.34 -12.38 -18.44
C SER A 86 27.32 -12.14 -17.33
N LEU A 87 26.25 -11.38 -17.60
CA LEU A 87 25.20 -11.10 -16.63
C LEU A 87 24.38 -12.36 -16.35
N SER A 88 24.07 -12.60 -15.07
CA SER A 88 23.27 -13.77 -14.64
C SER A 88 21.85 -13.79 -15.20
N HIS A 89 21.38 -12.65 -15.69
CA HIS A 89 20.04 -12.42 -16.24
C HIS A 89 20.07 -12.09 -17.73
N TYR A 90 21.18 -12.39 -18.44
CA TYR A 90 21.29 -12.21 -19.88
C TYR A 90 20.21 -12.98 -20.65
N ASP A 91 19.59 -12.32 -21.61
CA ASP A 91 18.55 -12.85 -22.47
C ASP A 91 18.95 -12.68 -23.95
N PRO A 92 19.34 -13.75 -24.65
CA PRO A 92 19.79 -13.64 -26.04
C PRO A 92 18.70 -13.17 -27.00
N GLU A 93 17.42 -13.21 -26.61
CA GLU A 93 16.30 -12.74 -27.44
C GLU A 93 15.93 -11.27 -27.16
N TYR A 94 16.42 -10.70 -26.06
CA TYR A 94 16.16 -9.31 -25.70
C TYR A 94 17.04 -8.36 -26.55
N PRO A 95 16.45 -7.35 -27.21
CA PRO A 95 17.20 -6.40 -28.02
C PRO A 95 17.85 -5.33 -27.12
N TYR A 96 18.99 -5.67 -26.50
CA TYR A 96 19.76 -4.74 -25.66
C TYR A 96 20.10 -3.44 -26.40
N ASP A 97 19.94 -2.32 -25.69
CA ASP A 97 20.19 -0.98 -26.21
C ASP A 97 21.49 -0.41 -25.63
N GLU A 98 22.39 0.07 -26.50
CA GLU A 98 23.66 0.68 -26.10
C GLU A 98 23.49 1.98 -25.29
N ASP A 99 22.31 2.62 -25.37
CA ASP A 99 21.98 3.81 -24.59
C ASP A 99 21.68 3.50 -23.12
N HIS A 100 21.46 2.23 -22.78
CA HIS A 100 21.19 1.77 -21.42
C HIS A 100 22.40 1.03 -20.79
N GLU A 101 22.45 1.02 -19.45
CA GLU A 101 23.45 0.28 -18.69
C GLU A 101 22.82 -0.97 -18.09
N TYR A 102 23.56 -2.08 -18.09
CA TYR A 102 23.11 -3.36 -17.55
C TYR A 102 24.18 -3.90 -16.60
N PHE A 103 23.84 -3.95 -15.32
CA PHE A 103 24.69 -4.38 -14.22
C PHE A 103 24.12 -5.64 -13.56
N PRO A 104 24.90 -6.37 -12.73
CA PRO A 104 24.50 -7.68 -12.21
C PRO A 104 23.16 -7.73 -11.46
N TYR A 105 22.69 -6.61 -10.91
CA TYR A 105 21.44 -6.54 -10.15
C TYR A 105 20.56 -5.34 -10.54
N TRP A 106 20.92 -4.59 -11.57
CA TRP A 106 20.14 -3.43 -12.01
C TRP A 106 20.42 -3.01 -13.45
N THR A 107 19.56 -2.18 -14.02
CA THR A 107 19.70 -1.61 -15.37
C THR A 107 19.14 -0.19 -15.43
N THR A 108 19.56 0.61 -16.41
CA THR A 108 18.82 1.84 -16.79
C THR A 108 17.77 1.63 -17.88
N ASP A 109 17.63 0.41 -18.40
CA ASP A 109 16.63 0.07 -19.42
C ASP A 109 15.27 -0.19 -18.75
N PRO A 110 14.26 0.68 -18.95
CA PRO A 110 12.93 0.49 -18.37
C PRO A 110 12.16 -0.69 -18.98
N ASP A 111 12.52 -1.13 -20.19
CA ASP A 111 11.83 -2.21 -20.89
C ASP A 111 12.36 -3.60 -20.48
N TYR A 112 13.52 -3.65 -19.79
CA TYR A 112 14.21 -4.88 -19.39
C TYR A 112 13.58 -5.53 -18.15
N GLY A 113 12.42 -6.15 -18.35
CA GLY A 113 11.54 -6.69 -17.29
C GLY A 113 11.96 -8.03 -16.65
N LYS A 114 13.24 -8.29 -16.39
CA LYS A 114 13.68 -9.52 -15.70
C LYS A 114 13.44 -9.43 -14.19
N SER A 115 12.80 -10.46 -13.62
CA SER A 115 12.63 -10.58 -12.16
C SER A 115 14.00 -10.59 -11.47
N ASN A 116 14.20 -9.71 -10.47
CA ASN A 116 15.44 -9.48 -9.70
C ASN A 116 16.46 -8.50 -10.29
N VAL A 117 16.15 -7.81 -11.39
CA VAL A 117 16.95 -6.68 -11.89
C VAL A 117 16.21 -5.39 -11.55
N ARG A 118 16.84 -4.50 -10.78
CA ARG A 118 16.23 -3.19 -10.45
C ARG A 118 16.37 -2.25 -11.63
N ASN A 119 15.33 -1.49 -11.96
CA ASN A 119 15.51 -0.34 -12.83
C ASN A 119 16.00 0.86 -12.00
N LEU A 120 17.11 1.48 -12.41
CA LEU A 120 17.65 2.71 -11.82
C LEU A 120 17.81 3.73 -12.93
N ILE A 121 17.82 5.02 -12.61
CA ILE A 121 18.19 6.05 -13.58
C ILE A 121 19.39 6.83 -13.12
N TYR A 122 19.95 7.57 -14.08
CA TYR A 122 20.76 8.73 -13.75
C TYR A 122 19.86 9.93 -13.45
N ASN A 123 19.99 10.48 -12.26
CA ASN A 123 19.43 11.80 -11.96
C ASN A 123 20.15 12.90 -12.78
N MET A 124 19.70 14.15 -12.67
CA MET A 124 20.29 15.29 -13.40
C MET A 124 21.78 15.52 -13.07
N GLU A 125 22.22 15.05 -11.91
CA GLU A 125 23.58 15.16 -11.44
C GLU A 125 24.48 14.01 -11.93
N GLY A 126 23.94 13.07 -12.71
CA GLY A 126 24.70 11.95 -13.27
C GLY A 126 24.93 10.81 -12.28
N PHE A 127 24.27 10.83 -11.12
CA PHE A 127 24.29 9.74 -10.16
C PHE A 127 23.21 8.72 -10.48
N VAL A 128 23.56 7.44 -10.34
CA VAL A 128 22.59 6.36 -10.30
C VAL A 128 21.77 6.52 -9.03
N SER A 129 20.49 6.75 -9.23
CA SER A 129 19.47 6.78 -8.19
C SER A 129 18.42 5.74 -8.54
N PRO A 130 17.80 5.09 -7.56
CA PRO A 130 16.49 4.50 -7.81
C PRO A 130 15.59 5.60 -8.39
N ASP A 131 15.13 5.43 -9.64
CA ASP A 131 14.19 6.35 -10.32
C ASP A 131 12.79 6.33 -9.73
N LEU A 132 12.63 5.59 -8.64
CA LEU A 132 11.40 4.84 -8.44
C LEU A 132 10.75 5.14 -7.12
N GLU A 133 11.42 5.83 -6.17
CA GLU A 133 10.77 6.01 -4.87
C GLU A 133 9.57 6.95 -5.01
N ILE A 134 9.69 8.10 -5.68
CA ILE A 134 8.55 8.99 -5.88
C ILE A 134 7.59 8.41 -6.93
N HIS A 135 8.10 7.97 -8.09
CA HIS A 135 7.27 7.45 -9.18
C HIS A 135 6.49 6.19 -8.76
N ASN A 136 7.13 5.15 -8.20
CA ASN A 136 6.40 3.95 -7.76
C ASN A 136 5.55 4.21 -6.52
N SER A 137 6.00 5.04 -5.57
CA SER A 137 5.17 5.40 -4.41
C SER A 137 3.91 6.14 -4.85
N LEU A 138 4.02 7.01 -5.86
CA LEU A 138 2.88 7.71 -6.45
C LEU A 138 1.98 6.76 -7.24
N ILE A 139 2.53 5.83 -8.04
CA ILE A 139 1.76 4.78 -8.71
C ILE A 139 0.99 3.93 -7.70
N ASP A 140 1.65 3.46 -6.64
CA ASP A 140 1.01 2.68 -5.59
C ASP A 140 -0.05 3.51 -4.86
N GLN A 141 0.24 4.76 -4.52
CA GLN A 141 -0.74 5.68 -3.93
C GLN A 141 -1.96 5.89 -4.83
N ILE A 142 -1.78 6.13 -6.13
CA ILE A 142 -2.88 6.31 -7.08
C ILE A 142 -3.69 5.01 -7.14
N ARG A 143 -3.03 3.86 -7.29
CA ARG A 143 -3.69 2.55 -7.37
C ARG A 143 -4.58 2.28 -6.17
N GLU A 144 -4.03 2.42 -4.96
CA GLU A 144 -4.76 2.17 -3.71
C GLU A 144 -5.90 3.19 -3.53
N THR A 145 -5.69 4.45 -3.93
CA THR A 145 -6.71 5.50 -3.86
C THR A 145 -7.87 5.25 -4.83
N LEU A 146 -7.59 4.64 -5.99
CA LEU A 146 -8.59 4.37 -7.02
C LEU A 146 -9.44 3.12 -6.76
N TYR A 147 -9.07 2.24 -5.82
CA TYR A 147 -9.88 1.07 -5.52
C TYR A 147 -11.30 1.43 -5.06
N THR A 148 -11.44 2.44 -4.21
CA THR A 148 -12.77 2.86 -3.70
C THR A 148 -13.67 3.43 -4.79
N PRO A 149 -13.27 4.47 -5.56
CA PRO A 149 -14.11 5.05 -6.61
C PRO A 149 -14.32 4.11 -7.81
N ALA A 150 -13.47 3.08 -7.99
CA ALA A 150 -13.72 2.03 -8.98
C ALA A 150 -14.84 1.05 -8.60
N GLY A 151 -15.45 1.20 -7.42
CA GLY A 151 -16.61 0.43 -6.97
C GLY A 151 -16.27 -0.84 -6.20
N LYS A 152 -17.27 -1.70 -5.95
CA LYS A 152 -17.13 -2.93 -5.12
C LYS A 152 -16.06 -3.89 -5.64
N ASP A 153 -15.77 -3.85 -6.95
CA ASP A 153 -14.75 -4.66 -7.61
C ASP A 153 -13.47 -3.86 -7.93
N GLY A 154 -13.21 -2.75 -7.24
CA GLY A 154 -12.09 -1.85 -7.55
C GLY A 154 -10.72 -2.54 -7.60
N HIS A 155 -10.44 -3.48 -6.70
CA HIS A 155 -9.21 -4.30 -6.71
C HIS A 155 -9.07 -5.19 -7.97
N HIS A 156 -10.17 -5.46 -8.66
CA HIS A 156 -10.20 -6.22 -9.91
C HIS A 156 -10.15 -5.32 -11.13
N ARG A 157 -10.65 -4.08 -11.03
CA ARG A 157 -10.68 -3.10 -12.13
C ARG A 157 -9.37 -2.35 -12.30
N VAL A 158 -8.68 -1.99 -11.22
CA VAL A 158 -7.41 -1.25 -11.29
C VAL A 158 -6.24 -2.23 -11.30
N LYS A 159 -5.39 -2.17 -12.33
CA LYS A 159 -4.17 -3.01 -12.46
C LYS A 159 -2.96 -2.15 -12.72
N GLY A 160 -1.84 -2.52 -12.10
CA GLY A 160 -0.55 -1.87 -12.35
C GLY A 160 0.32 -2.65 -13.32
N THR A 161 1.05 -1.90 -14.15
CA THR A 161 2.08 -2.39 -15.08
C THR A 161 1.69 -3.61 -15.91
N PRO A 162 0.51 -3.64 -16.57
CA PRO A 162 0.19 -4.71 -17.50
C PRO A 162 1.01 -4.61 -18.79
N ASP A 163 1.30 -5.75 -19.42
CA ASP A 163 1.81 -5.80 -20.79
C ASP A 163 0.62 -5.71 -21.75
N TYR A 164 0.42 -4.55 -22.38
CA TYR A 164 -0.70 -4.34 -23.31
C TYR A 164 -0.25 -4.51 -24.76
N HIS A 165 -0.56 -5.68 -25.32
CA HIS A 165 -0.27 -6.04 -26.70
C HIS A 165 -1.31 -5.50 -27.67
N PHE A 166 -0.83 -4.98 -28.79
CA PHE A 166 -1.66 -4.43 -29.86
C PHE A 166 -1.23 -4.96 -31.24
N PRO A 167 -2.07 -4.80 -32.28
CA PRO A 167 -1.79 -5.36 -33.59
C PRO A 167 -0.49 -4.80 -34.17
N GLU A 168 0.26 -5.63 -34.90
CA GLU A 168 1.56 -5.25 -35.47
C GLU A 168 1.46 -4.02 -36.39
N GLU A 169 0.33 -3.85 -37.07
CA GLU A 169 0.04 -2.68 -37.91
C GLU A 169 0.10 -1.38 -37.10
N LEU A 170 -0.56 -1.34 -35.94
CA LEU A 170 -0.51 -0.18 -35.04
C LEU A 170 0.90 0.05 -34.50
N GLY A 171 1.66 -1.01 -34.24
CA GLY A 171 3.07 -0.90 -33.85
C GLY A 171 3.96 -0.29 -34.93
N ARG A 172 3.68 -0.54 -36.21
CA ARG A 172 4.39 0.09 -37.33
C ARG A 172 3.99 1.56 -37.51
N GLU A 173 2.71 1.90 -37.33
CA GLU A 173 2.25 3.29 -37.33
C GLU A 173 2.89 4.09 -36.20
N TRP A 174 2.87 3.53 -34.98
CA TRP A 174 3.46 4.17 -33.81
C TRP A 174 4.97 4.37 -33.98
N MET A 175 5.68 3.38 -34.52
CA MET A 175 7.10 3.50 -34.87
C MET A 175 7.38 4.66 -35.84
N ALA A 176 6.50 4.89 -36.84
CA ALA A 176 6.67 5.97 -37.79
C ALA A 176 6.53 7.36 -37.15
N ILE A 177 5.75 7.47 -36.07
CA ILE A 177 5.54 8.72 -35.32
C ILE A 177 6.69 8.97 -34.33
N THR A 178 7.10 7.94 -33.59
CA THR A 178 8.16 8.05 -32.56
C THR A 178 9.57 8.06 -33.14
N GLY A 179 9.72 7.70 -34.43
CA GLY A 179 11.04 7.51 -35.05
C GLY A 179 11.80 6.30 -34.49
N ALA A 180 11.12 5.41 -33.76
CA ALA A 180 11.74 4.21 -33.21
C ALA A 180 12.34 3.33 -34.32
N ARG A 181 13.47 2.66 -34.02
CA ARG A 181 14.15 1.78 -34.99
C ARG A 181 13.36 0.51 -35.32
N LYS A 182 12.45 0.10 -34.42
CA LYS A 182 11.67 -1.14 -34.54
C LYS A 182 10.27 -0.94 -33.98
N ALA A 183 9.28 -1.53 -34.64
CA ALA A 183 7.91 -1.60 -34.15
C ALA A 183 7.86 -2.39 -32.84
N LYS A 184 7.29 -1.78 -31.80
CA LYS A 184 7.01 -2.46 -30.52
C LYS A 184 5.59 -3.05 -30.60
N PRO A 185 5.39 -4.34 -30.32
CA PRO A 185 4.07 -4.97 -30.34
C PRO A 185 3.32 -4.86 -29.01
N LEU A 186 3.84 -4.08 -28.06
CA LEU A 186 3.27 -3.89 -26.73
C LEU A 186 3.66 -2.53 -26.15
N VAL A 187 2.86 -2.08 -25.19
CA VAL A 187 3.14 -0.94 -24.30
C VAL A 187 2.86 -1.37 -22.86
N LYS A 188 3.56 -0.75 -21.90
CA LYS A 188 3.39 -1.00 -20.46
C LYS A 188 2.90 0.27 -19.79
N PRO A 189 1.58 0.47 -19.63
CA PRO A 189 1.06 1.58 -18.84
C PRO A 189 1.34 1.38 -17.36
N ASP A 190 1.49 2.48 -16.61
CA ASP A 190 1.68 2.40 -15.16
C ASP A 190 0.47 1.83 -14.45
N LEU A 191 -0.73 2.33 -14.79
CA LEU A 191 -2.01 1.78 -14.33
C LEU A 191 -3.05 1.73 -15.45
N VAL A 192 -3.98 0.80 -15.32
CA VAL A 192 -5.19 0.71 -16.14
C VAL A 192 -6.43 0.53 -15.27
N VAL A 193 -7.56 1.05 -15.73
CA VAL A 193 -8.88 0.81 -15.15
C VAL A 193 -9.76 0.11 -16.18
N PHE A 194 -10.28 -1.07 -15.83
CA PHE A 194 -11.16 -1.86 -16.70
C PHE A 194 -12.65 -1.53 -16.49
N PRO A 195 -13.52 -1.92 -17.43
CA PRO A 195 -14.97 -1.82 -17.28
C PRO A 195 -15.53 -2.47 -16.01
N GLU A 196 -16.62 -1.89 -15.48
CA GLU A 196 -17.37 -2.48 -14.36
C GLU A 196 -18.07 -3.79 -14.78
N GLY A 197 -18.28 -4.70 -13.81
CA GLY A 197 -19.04 -5.93 -14.01
C GLY A 197 -18.33 -7.04 -14.80
N ARG A 198 -17.10 -6.80 -15.28
CA ARG A 198 -16.28 -7.84 -15.92
C ARG A 198 -15.40 -8.53 -14.89
N ASP A 199 -15.46 -9.86 -14.85
CA ASP A 199 -14.56 -10.65 -14.00
C ASP A 199 -13.14 -10.65 -14.60
N ASN A 200 -12.32 -9.72 -14.13
CA ASN A 200 -10.91 -9.62 -14.51
C ASN A 200 -10.01 -10.44 -13.59
N ARG A 201 -10.55 -11.39 -12.81
CA ARG A 201 -9.74 -12.25 -11.92
C ARG A 201 -8.79 -13.14 -12.72
N SER A 202 -9.14 -13.56 -13.93
CA SER A 202 -8.26 -14.35 -14.80
C SER A 202 -7.02 -13.58 -15.27
N LEU A 203 -7.08 -12.24 -15.32
CA LEU A 203 -5.92 -11.39 -15.64
C LEU A 203 -4.94 -11.26 -14.46
N LYS A 204 -5.28 -11.76 -13.26
CA LYS A 204 -4.41 -11.67 -12.07
C LYS A 204 -3.06 -12.37 -12.26
N GLU A 205 -2.99 -13.40 -13.11
CA GLU A 205 -1.79 -14.23 -13.24
C GLU A 205 -0.88 -13.80 -14.40
N SER A 206 -1.45 -13.39 -15.54
CA SER A 206 -0.63 -13.13 -16.73
C SER A 206 -0.10 -11.69 -16.80
N ARG A 207 -0.80 -10.68 -16.24
CA ARG A 207 -0.58 -9.25 -16.53
C ARG A 207 -0.62 -8.89 -18.03
N VAL A 208 -0.93 -9.84 -18.91
CA VAL A 208 -0.96 -9.67 -20.35
C VAL A 208 -2.36 -9.30 -20.78
N ILE A 209 -2.49 -8.12 -21.41
CA ILE A 209 -3.71 -7.66 -22.07
C ILE A 209 -3.46 -7.76 -23.57
N ARG A 210 -4.42 -8.29 -24.31
CA ARG A 210 -4.39 -8.32 -25.78
C ARG A 210 -5.56 -7.52 -26.32
N THR A 211 -5.49 -7.16 -27.59
CA THR A 211 -6.54 -6.41 -28.31
C THR A 211 -7.54 -7.32 -29.02
N ASP A 212 -7.41 -8.64 -28.87
CA ASP A 212 -8.40 -9.57 -29.39
C ASP A 212 -9.74 -9.46 -28.61
N PRO A 213 -10.88 -9.86 -29.20
CA PRO A 213 -12.20 -9.67 -28.59
C PRO A 213 -12.39 -10.35 -27.23
N GLU A 214 -11.55 -11.31 -26.86
CA GLU A 214 -11.66 -12.05 -25.60
C GLU A 214 -11.08 -11.24 -24.43
N HIS A 215 -10.16 -10.31 -24.71
CA HIS A 215 -9.56 -9.44 -23.72
C HIS A 215 -10.32 -8.11 -23.57
N PRO A 216 -10.43 -7.57 -22.34
CA PRO A 216 -10.98 -6.24 -22.14
C PRO A 216 -10.04 -5.15 -22.63
N VAL A 217 -10.60 -4.19 -23.37
CA VAL A 217 -10.00 -2.88 -23.56
C VAL A 217 -10.17 -2.10 -22.25
N PRO A 218 -9.09 -1.57 -21.65
CA PRO A 218 -9.22 -0.67 -20.51
C PRO A 218 -10.07 0.56 -20.86
N GLU A 219 -10.90 1.01 -19.93
CA GLU A 219 -11.62 2.28 -20.09
C GLU A 219 -10.71 3.47 -19.83
N MET A 220 -9.73 3.29 -18.94
CA MET A 220 -8.78 4.34 -18.58
C MET A 220 -7.36 3.79 -18.52
N VAL A 221 -6.42 4.59 -19.02
CA VAL A 221 -4.98 4.38 -18.81
C VAL A 221 -4.45 5.56 -17.99
N ILE A 222 -3.53 5.29 -17.07
CA ILE A 222 -2.88 6.29 -16.24
C ILE A 222 -1.37 6.12 -16.38
N GLU A 223 -0.67 7.22 -16.60
CA GLU A 223 0.80 7.28 -16.66
C GLU A 223 1.28 8.32 -15.66
N VAL A 224 2.30 7.97 -14.88
CA VAL A 224 2.97 8.85 -13.95
C VAL A 224 4.27 9.31 -14.59
N VAL A 225 4.35 10.57 -14.94
CA VAL A 225 5.50 11.09 -15.71
C VAL A 225 6.77 11.00 -14.87
N SER A 226 7.85 10.52 -15.50
CA SER A 226 9.21 10.65 -14.99
C SER A 226 10.01 11.59 -15.89
N PRO A 227 11.16 12.12 -15.44
CA PRO A 227 12.02 12.97 -16.26
C PRO A 227 12.43 12.33 -17.60
N THR A 228 12.42 11.00 -17.70
CA THR A 228 12.80 10.26 -18.91
C THR A 228 11.61 9.85 -19.78
N SER A 229 10.37 10.04 -19.31
CA SER A 229 9.16 9.64 -20.03
C SER A 229 8.30 10.81 -20.52
N VAL A 230 8.60 12.06 -20.14
CA VAL A 230 7.80 13.27 -20.47
C VAL A 230 7.27 13.27 -21.91
N VAL A 231 8.15 13.28 -22.92
CA VAL A 231 7.73 13.37 -24.34
C VAL A 231 6.88 12.16 -24.73
N ARG A 232 7.28 10.97 -24.29
CA ARG A 232 6.60 9.72 -24.61
C ARG A 232 5.19 9.66 -24.02
N ASP A 233 5.01 10.08 -22.77
CA ASP A 233 3.70 10.05 -22.12
C ASP A 233 2.79 11.18 -22.65
N TYR A 234 3.29 12.41 -22.77
CA TYR A 234 2.47 13.54 -23.24
C TYR A 234 2.08 13.47 -24.73
N GLU A 235 2.93 12.91 -25.59
CA GLU A 235 2.73 12.96 -27.04
C GLU A 235 2.54 11.58 -27.64
N GLU A 236 3.53 10.69 -27.49
CA GLU A 236 3.58 9.42 -28.23
C GLU A 236 2.49 8.44 -27.78
N LYS A 237 2.29 8.29 -26.48
CA LYS A 237 1.32 7.38 -25.89
C LYS A 237 -0.11 7.89 -26.01
N ALA A 238 -0.32 9.22 -26.01
CA ALA A 238 -1.63 9.80 -26.26
C ALA A 238 -2.18 9.34 -27.62
N PHE A 239 -1.36 9.40 -28.68
CA PHE A 239 -1.72 8.88 -30.00
C PHE A 239 -2.02 7.37 -29.95
N LEU A 240 -1.16 6.58 -29.31
CA LEU A 240 -1.35 5.13 -29.23
C LEU A 240 -2.67 4.76 -28.53
N TYR A 241 -2.95 5.37 -27.38
CA TYR A 241 -4.15 5.07 -26.59
C TYR A 241 -5.43 5.57 -27.27
N GLU A 242 -5.38 6.69 -28.01
CA GLU A 242 -6.47 7.13 -28.88
C GLU A 242 -6.80 6.05 -29.91
N ARG A 243 -5.79 5.53 -30.63
CA ARG A 243 -5.98 4.47 -31.64
C ARG A 243 -6.44 3.14 -31.05
N LEU A 244 -6.12 2.87 -29.79
CA LEU A 244 -6.62 1.70 -29.06
C LEU A 244 -8.05 1.85 -28.56
N GLY A 245 -8.68 3.03 -28.72
CA GLY A 245 -10.06 3.24 -28.28
C GLY A 245 -10.21 3.35 -26.77
N ILE A 246 -9.13 3.68 -26.04
CA ILE A 246 -9.20 3.90 -24.60
C ILE A 246 -10.04 5.15 -24.35
N ARG A 247 -10.98 5.09 -23.41
CA ARG A 247 -11.95 6.18 -23.21
C ARG A 247 -11.32 7.41 -22.54
N GLU A 248 -10.49 7.18 -21.53
CA GLU A 248 -9.78 8.23 -20.80
C GLU A 248 -8.28 7.95 -20.66
N TYR A 249 -7.47 8.97 -20.86
CA TYR A 249 -6.02 8.89 -20.66
C TYR A 249 -5.57 9.97 -19.67
N LEU A 250 -5.18 9.55 -18.47
CA LEU A 250 -4.74 10.44 -17.39
C LEU A 250 -3.21 10.44 -17.28
N ILE A 251 -2.64 11.62 -17.39
CA ILE A 251 -1.22 11.87 -17.15
C ILE A 251 -1.11 12.54 -15.78
N VAL A 252 -0.34 11.94 -14.89
CA VAL A 252 -0.02 12.47 -13.57
C VAL A 252 1.43 12.87 -13.56
N ASP A 253 1.69 14.17 -13.56
CA ASP A 253 3.03 14.72 -13.64
C ASP A 253 3.44 15.23 -12.25
N PRO A 254 4.37 14.56 -11.56
CA PRO A 254 4.83 14.99 -10.26
C PRO A 254 5.61 16.30 -10.33
N GLY A 255 5.99 16.78 -11.52
CA GLY A 255 6.78 17.99 -11.70
C GLY A 255 8.24 17.84 -11.27
N GLU A 256 8.98 18.93 -11.33
CA GLU A 256 10.35 18.98 -10.82
C GLU A 256 10.36 18.96 -9.29
N PRO A 257 11.35 18.28 -8.66
CA PRO A 257 11.51 18.33 -7.21
C PRO A 257 11.78 19.75 -6.72
N PRO A 258 11.36 20.08 -5.49
CA PRO A 258 11.63 21.38 -4.88
C PRO A 258 13.13 21.73 -4.95
N THR A 259 13.42 22.98 -5.29
CA THR A 259 14.79 23.52 -5.30
C THR A 259 14.94 24.60 -4.22
N GLU A 260 16.17 25.07 -3.95
CA GLU A 260 16.39 26.19 -3.01
C GLU A 260 15.58 27.45 -3.34
N ASN A 261 15.20 27.62 -4.63
CA ASN A 261 14.46 28.77 -5.12
C ASN A 261 12.96 28.51 -5.30
N HIS A 262 12.47 27.27 -5.10
CA HIS A 262 11.08 26.89 -5.31
C HIS A 262 10.58 25.94 -4.22
N SER A 263 9.71 26.45 -3.34
CA SER A 263 9.12 25.68 -2.23
C SER A 263 7.90 24.88 -2.73
N GLY A 264 8.13 23.76 -3.41
CA GLY A 264 7.07 22.85 -3.85
C GLY A 264 7.38 22.18 -5.18
N TYR A 265 6.61 21.14 -5.50
CA TYR A 265 6.63 20.54 -6.85
C TYR A 265 5.75 21.38 -7.79
N ASP A 266 6.16 21.58 -9.04
CA ASP A 266 5.28 22.11 -10.10
C ASP A 266 4.49 20.98 -10.76
N PHE A 267 3.66 20.33 -9.96
CA PHE A 267 2.90 19.16 -10.38
C PHE A 267 1.61 19.53 -11.11
N GLN A 268 1.18 18.65 -12.01
CA GLN A 268 -0.06 18.80 -12.76
C GLN A 268 -0.72 17.45 -13.05
N ILE A 269 -2.01 17.48 -13.35
CA ILE A 269 -2.71 16.34 -13.95
C ILE A 269 -3.38 16.77 -15.26
N VAL A 270 -3.28 15.91 -16.27
CA VAL A 270 -3.88 16.14 -17.58
C VAL A 270 -4.72 14.94 -17.95
N LEU A 271 -6.00 15.19 -18.25
CA LEU A 271 -6.92 14.14 -18.68
C LEU A 271 -7.29 14.37 -20.15
N HIS A 272 -7.05 13.37 -20.98
CA HIS A 272 -7.59 13.29 -22.34
C HIS A 272 -8.81 12.38 -22.35
N ARG A 273 -9.83 12.74 -23.12
CA ARG A 273 -11.06 11.95 -23.26
C ARG A 273 -11.40 11.74 -24.73
N MET A 274 -11.74 10.50 -25.05
CA MET A 274 -12.28 10.11 -26.35
C MET A 274 -13.60 10.83 -26.63
N GLN A 275 -13.66 11.51 -27.77
CA GLN A 275 -14.87 12.16 -28.28
C GLN A 275 -15.63 11.22 -29.22
N ASP A 276 -16.86 11.60 -29.59
CA ASP A 276 -17.71 10.82 -30.49
C ASP A 276 -17.11 10.63 -31.90
N ASP A 277 -16.16 11.48 -32.30
CA ASP A 277 -15.45 11.39 -33.58
C ASP A 277 -14.24 10.43 -33.56
N GLY A 278 -13.97 9.81 -32.40
CA GLY A 278 -12.85 8.88 -32.24
C GLY A 278 -11.50 9.57 -31.97
N THR A 279 -11.49 10.85 -31.63
CA THR A 279 -10.27 11.59 -31.26
C THR A 279 -10.24 12.00 -29.79
N TYR A 280 -9.05 12.25 -29.26
CA TYR A 280 -8.85 12.78 -27.93
C TYR A 280 -8.97 14.30 -27.87
N ALA A 281 -9.74 14.78 -26.90
CA ALA A 281 -9.72 16.15 -26.46
C ALA A 281 -9.22 16.25 -25.01
N ARG A 282 -8.45 17.28 -24.70
CA ARG A 282 -8.06 17.59 -23.32
C ARG A 282 -9.29 18.04 -22.54
N VAL A 283 -9.56 17.37 -21.43
CA VAL A 283 -10.61 17.75 -20.48
C VAL A 283 -10.15 19.01 -19.73
N PRO A 284 -10.96 20.08 -19.71
CA PRO A 284 -10.61 21.28 -18.96
C PRO A 284 -10.59 20.99 -17.47
N GLY A 285 -9.65 21.65 -16.79
CA GLY A 285 -9.55 21.63 -15.35
C GLY A 285 -10.77 22.22 -14.63
N VAL A 286 -10.96 21.85 -13.37
CA VAL A 286 -12.07 22.33 -12.54
C VAL A 286 -11.56 23.21 -11.40
N GLY A 287 -12.16 24.39 -11.24
CA GLY A 287 -11.94 25.26 -10.08
C GLY A 287 -10.67 26.14 -10.17
N PRO A 288 -10.26 26.75 -9.04
CA PRO A 288 -9.10 27.64 -8.99
C PRO A 288 -7.77 26.92 -9.26
N GLU A 289 -7.75 25.59 -9.11
CA GLU A 289 -6.60 24.72 -9.35
C GLU A 289 -6.82 23.88 -10.63
N ALA A 290 -7.23 24.51 -11.72
CA ALA A 290 -7.61 23.84 -12.97
C ALA A 290 -6.53 22.84 -13.48
N ASN A 291 -5.24 23.12 -13.28
CA ASN A 291 -4.18 22.20 -13.71
C ASN A 291 -3.96 21.01 -12.77
N ARG A 292 -4.70 20.94 -11.66
CA ARG A 292 -4.53 19.94 -10.60
C ARG A 292 -5.79 19.15 -10.32
N THR A 293 -6.94 19.53 -10.90
CA THR A 293 -8.23 18.88 -10.68
C THR A 293 -8.96 18.64 -12.00
N VAL A 294 -9.38 17.39 -12.24
CA VAL A 294 -10.11 16.97 -13.46
C VAL A 294 -11.30 16.09 -13.08
N ARG A 295 -12.34 16.07 -13.91
CA ARG A 295 -13.48 15.15 -13.75
C ARG A 295 -13.30 13.93 -14.63
N SER A 296 -13.21 12.74 -14.03
CA SER A 296 -13.23 11.47 -14.76
C SER A 296 -14.66 10.99 -14.97
N GLU A 297 -15.01 10.65 -16.20
CA GLU A 297 -16.28 9.99 -16.53
C GLU A 297 -16.21 8.48 -16.31
N VAL A 298 -15.03 7.86 -16.44
CA VAL A 298 -14.83 6.43 -16.20
C VAL A 298 -15.07 6.09 -14.73
N LEU A 299 -14.60 6.94 -13.83
CA LEU A 299 -14.76 6.76 -12.38
C LEU A 299 -15.95 7.53 -11.79
N GLY A 300 -16.53 8.46 -12.56
CA GLY A 300 -17.66 9.28 -12.10
C GLY A 300 -17.32 10.30 -11.00
N VAL A 301 -16.04 10.57 -10.72
CA VAL A 301 -15.56 11.42 -9.62
C VAL A 301 -14.64 12.54 -10.10
N LEU A 302 -14.42 13.55 -9.25
CA LEU A 302 -13.31 14.47 -9.44
C LEU A 302 -12.03 13.81 -8.92
N LEU A 303 -10.94 13.98 -9.66
CA LEU A 303 -9.59 13.55 -9.31
C LEU A 303 -8.74 14.79 -9.12
N ARG A 304 -7.83 14.76 -8.14
CA ARG A 304 -6.81 15.80 -8.00
C ARG A 304 -5.47 15.25 -7.55
N LEU A 305 -4.43 15.99 -7.88
CA LEU A 305 -3.11 15.86 -7.25
C LEU A 305 -2.91 17.08 -6.37
N THR A 306 -2.40 16.89 -5.15
CA THR A 306 -2.06 17.96 -4.22
C THR A 306 -0.72 17.66 -3.55
N GLN A 307 -0.20 18.60 -2.77
CA GLN A 307 0.98 18.41 -1.94
C GLN A 307 0.54 18.46 -0.47
N ALA A 308 0.83 17.40 0.29
CA ALA A 308 0.80 17.42 1.75
C ALA A 308 1.83 18.46 2.23
N ASP A 309 1.50 19.16 3.31
CA ASP A 309 2.25 20.23 3.98
C ASP A 309 3.80 20.15 4.02
N SER A 310 4.46 20.29 5.16
CA SER A 310 5.89 20.67 5.22
C SER A 310 6.87 19.66 4.63
N GLU A 311 6.42 18.42 4.40
CA GLU A 311 7.25 17.35 3.81
C GLU A 311 7.25 17.36 2.29
N GLY A 312 6.34 18.13 1.68
CA GLY A 312 6.25 18.27 0.23
C GLY A 312 5.81 16.99 -0.49
N LYS A 313 5.21 16.03 0.22
CA LYS A 313 4.77 14.75 -0.35
C LYS A 313 3.55 14.96 -1.24
N LEU A 314 3.57 14.42 -2.45
CA LEU A 314 2.40 14.44 -3.33
C LEU A 314 1.30 13.49 -2.80
N ILE A 315 0.05 13.91 -2.93
CA ILE A 315 -1.13 13.14 -2.60
C ILE A 315 -2.11 13.16 -3.77
N PHE A 316 -2.35 11.99 -4.33
CA PHE A 316 -3.47 11.77 -5.26
C PHE A 316 -4.77 11.55 -4.50
N GLN A 317 -5.84 12.24 -4.90
CA GLN A 317 -7.12 12.23 -4.21
C GLN A 317 -8.29 12.13 -5.19
N TRP A 318 -9.43 11.62 -4.70
CA TRP A 318 -10.73 11.72 -5.36
C TRP A 318 -11.73 12.43 -4.46
N TYR A 319 -12.74 13.07 -5.04
CA TYR A 319 -13.78 13.77 -4.30
C TYR A 319 -15.00 12.87 -4.07
N ASP A 320 -15.31 12.65 -2.80
CA ASP A 320 -16.47 11.93 -2.32
C ASP A 320 -17.63 12.91 -2.15
N ALA A 321 -18.54 12.91 -3.12
CA ALA A 321 -19.67 13.85 -3.15
C ALA A 321 -20.70 13.58 -2.04
N ASP A 322 -20.79 12.34 -1.54
CA ASP A 322 -21.73 11.98 -0.47
C ASP A 322 -21.24 12.51 0.89
N LEU A 323 -19.93 12.53 1.09
CA LEU A 323 -19.28 13.01 2.31
C LEU A 323 -18.80 14.47 2.22
N ASP A 324 -18.83 15.08 1.04
CA ASP A 324 -18.27 16.41 0.75
C ASP A 324 -16.80 16.56 1.19
N ILE A 325 -15.98 15.54 0.88
CA ILE A 325 -14.56 15.52 1.26
C ILE A 325 -13.68 14.98 0.13
N TRP A 326 -12.42 15.40 0.14
CA TRP A 326 -11.38 14.74 -0.63
C TRP A 326 -10.84 13.52 0.13
N ARG A 327 -10.70 12.40 -0.57
CA ARG A 327 -10.26 11.12 -0.03
C ARG A 327 -9.00 10.64 -0.73
N ASP A 328 -8.13 10.02 0.05
CA ASP A 328 -6.95 9.28 -0.37
C ASP A 328 -6.82 8.03 0.50
N HIS A 329 -6.02 7.05 0.03
CA HIS A 329 -5.88 5.78 0.74
C HIS A 329 -5.29 5.91 2.16
N ILE A 330 -4.44 6.92 2.42
CA ILE A 330 -3.83 7.12 3.74
C ILE A 330 -4.88 7.65 4.72
N GLY A 331 -5.58 8.71 4.33
CA GLY A 331 -6.68 9.29 5.13
C GLY A 331 -7.79 8.28 5.38
N ASP A 332 -8.12 7.45 4.40
CA ASP A 332 -9.09 6.37 4.56
C ASP A 332 -8.63 5.29 5.55
N GLY A 333 -7.38 4.84 5.47
CA GLY A 333 -6.82 3.87 6.42
C GLY A 333 -6.78 4.40 7.86
N LEU A 334 -6.48 5.68 8.05
CA LEU A 334 -6.52 6.32 9.36
C LEU A 334 -7.95 6.42 9.91
N ARG A 335 -8.93 6.77 9.08
CA ARG A 335 -10.36 6.80 9.47
C ARG A 335 -10.87 5.42 9.85
N GLU A 336 -10.54 4.41 9.07
CA GLU A 336 -10.91 3.02 9.37
C GLU A 336 -10.29 2.56 10.69
N SER A 337 -9.00 2.83 10.89
CA SER A 337 -8.30 2.49 12.14
C SER A 337 -8.91 3.20 13.35
N ALA A 338 -9.31 4.47 13.20
CA ALA A 338 -9.99 5.23 14.25
C ALA A 338 -11.38 4.64 14.56
N ALA A 339 -12.18 4.33 13.54
CA ALA A 339 -13.49 3.71 13.70
C ALA A 339 -13.40 2.32 14.35
N GLN A 340 -12.44 1.50 13.95
CA GLN A 340 -12.16 0.21 14.60
C GLN A 340 -11.71 0.38 16.06
N GLY A 341 -10.91 1.42 16.34
CA GLY A 341 -10.48 1.77 17.69
C GLY A 341 -11.64 2.18 18.58
N GLU A 342 -12.55 3.01 18.07
CA GLU A 342 -13.77 3.46 18.75
C GLU A 342 -14.71 2.29 19.03
N ALA A 343 -15.02 1.46 18.02
CA ALA A 343 -15.86 0.27 18.20
C ALA A 343 -15.29 -0.70 19.24
N ARG A 344 -13.95 -0.91 19.25
CA ARG A 344 -13.28 -1.71 20.30
C ARG A 344 -13.35 -1.04 21.66
N GLY A 345 -13.25 0.28 21.72
CA GLY A 345 -13.38 1.08 22.94
C GLY A 345 -14.78 0.99 23.53
N GLU A 346 -15.80 1.15 22.70
CA GLU A 346 -17.22 1.02 23.06
C GLU A 346 -17.54 -0.38 23.56
N ALA A 347 -17.17 -1.44 22.81
CA ALA A 347 -17.38 -2.82 23.24
C ALA A 347 -16.70 -3.14 24.58
N ARG A 348 -15.49 -2.60 24.83
CA ARG A 348 -14.82 -2.73 26.14
C ARG A 348 -15.51 -1.91 27.23
N GLY A 349 -16.02 -0.73 26.89
CA GLY A 349 -16.78 0.14 27.80
C GLY A 349 -18.08 -0.51 28.24
N GLU A 350 -18.82 -1.06 27.29
CA GLU A 350 -20.06 -1.80 27.51
C GLU A 350 -19.80 -3.05 28.35
N ALA A 351 -18.81 -3.88 28.00
CA ALA A 351 -18.44 -5.06 28.79
C ALA A 351 -18.03 -4.70 30.23
N ARG A 352 -17.30 -3.60 30.43
CA ARG A 352 -16.96 -3.09 31.77
C ARG A 352 -18.18 -2.55 32.52
N GLY A 353 -19.08 -1.87 31.82
CA GLY A 353 -20.33 -1.36 32.37
C GLY A 353 -21.25 -2.49 32.82
N GLU A 354 -21.43 -3.52 32.00
CA GLU A 354 -22.18 -4.73 32.33
C GLU A 354 -21.56 -5.46 33.52
N ALA A 355 -20.24 -5.65 33.53
CA ALA A 355 -19.55 -6.29 34.64
C ALA A 355 -19.73 -5.52 35.96
N LYS A 356 -19.63 -4.17 35.93
CA LYS A 356 -19.91 -3.31 37.10
C LYS A 356 -21.38 -3.38 37.53
N GLY A 357 -22.32 -3.39 36.59
CA GLY A 357 -23.75 -3.51 36.87
C GLY A 357 -24.11 -4.85 37.52
N ARG A 358 -23.58 -5.96 36.97
CA ARG A 358 -23.73 -7.30 37.56
C ARG A 358 -23.13 -7.36 38.95
N LEU A 359 -21.93 -6.80 39.15
CA LEU A 359 -21.30 -6.73 40.46
C LEU A 359 -22.18 -5.97 41.47
N GLY A 360 -22.70 -4.80 41.08
CA GLY A 360 -23.62 -4.02 41.92
C GLY A 360 -24.85 -4.83 42.35
N ILE A 361 -25.53 -5.49 41.40
CA ILE A 361 -26.71 -6.31 41.69
C ILE A 361 -26.38 -7.44 42.67
N VAL A 362 -25.27 -8.15 42.47
CA VAL A 362 -24.86 -9.24 43.37
C VAL A 362 -24.55 -8.70 44.77
N LEU A 363 -23.83 -7.57 44.86
CA LEU A 363 -23.48 -6.96 46.14
C LEU A 363 -24.74 -6.47 46.89
N ASP A 364 -25.70 -5.87 46.19
CA ASP A 364 -26.99 -5.46 46.77
C ASP A 364 -27.77 -6.65 47.34
N LEU A 365 -27.73 -7.81 46.67
CA LEU A 365 -28.37 -9.04 47.17
C LEU A 365 -27.68 -9.60 48.42
N LEU A 366 -26.38 -9.38 48.56
CA LEU A 366 -25.58 -9.87 49.70
C LEU A 366 -25.55 -8.87 50.87
N GLU A 367 -25.81 -7.58 50.65
CA GLU A 367 -25.77 -6.53 51.67
C GLU A 367 -26.52 -6.90 52.97
N PRO A 368 -27.74 -7.48 52.95
CA PRO A 368 -28.48 -7.79 54.17
C PRO A 368 -27.88 -8.90 55.05
N VAL A 369 -26.99 -9.74 54.49
CA VAL A 369 -26.38 -10.88 55.18
C VAL A 369 -24.91 -10.69 55.52
N LEU A 370 -24.29 -9.61 55.02
CA LEU A 370 -22.93 -9.25 55.38
C LEU A 370 -22.90 -8.60 56.77
N PRO A 371 -21.86 -8.88 57.59
CA PRO A 371 -21.85 -8.50 59.01
C PRO A 371 -21.71 -7.00 59.25
N ASN A 372 -21.15 -6.24 58.30
CA ASN A 372 -20.98 -4.80 58.36
C ASN A 372 -20.53 -4.26 56.99
N LYS A 373 -20.50 -2.92 56.86
CA LYS A 373 -20.04 -2.22 55.67
C LYS A 373 -18.59 -2.57 55.25
N ALA A 374 -17.69 -2.83 56.20
CA ALA A 374 -16.30 -3.18 55.86
C ALA A 374 -16.20 -4.52 55.12
N ALA A 375 -17.09 -5.48 55.42
CA ALA A 375 -17.18 -6.74 54.68
C ALA A 375 -17.72 -6.53 53.24
N TYR A 376 -18.68 -5.63 53.07
CA TYR A 376 -19.18 -5.22 51.76
C TYR A 376 -18.08 -4.56 50.92
N ASP A 377 -17.37 -3.57 51.49
CA ASP A 377 -16.30 -2.84 50.81
C ASP A 377 -15.15 -3.79 50.41
N GLU A 378 -14.77 -4.74 51.28
CA GLU A 378 -13.77 -5.77 50.98
C GLU A 378 -14.19 -6.69 49.82
N LEU A 379 -15.44 -7.17 49.83
CA LEU A 379 -15.95 -8.03 48.77
C LEU A 379 -16.03 -7.28 47.44
N GLN A 380 -16.50 -6.02 47.48
CA GLN A 380 -16.54 -5.13 46.33
C GLN A 380 -15.14 -4.92 45.74
N GLU A 381 -14.14 -4.66 46.58
CA GLU A 381 -12.75 -4.47 46.13
C GLU A 381 -12.19 -5.74 45.48
N VAL A 382 -12.35 -6.89 46.13
CA VAL A 382 -11.88 -8.17 45.61
C VAL A 382 -12.52 -8.47 44.25
N TRP A 383 -13.85 -8.45 44.15
CA TRP A 383 -14.55 -8.79 42.91
C TRP A 383 -14.47 -7.72 41.83
N ALA A 384 -14.27 -6.44 42.18
CA ALA A 384 -13.94 -5.41 41.19
C ALA A 384 -12.57 -5.66 40.56
N SER A 385 -11.63 -6.25 41.31
CA SER A 385 -10.28 -6.58 40.82
C SER A 385 -10.20 -7.92 40.08
N SER A 386 -10.93 -8.94 40.55
CA SER A 386 -10.85 -10.31 40.03
C SER A 386 -11.97 -10.68 39.06
N GLY A 387 -13.04 -9.89 38.99
CA GLY A 387 -14.31 -10.29 38.38
C GLY A 387 -15.18 -11.12 39.32
N LEU A 388 -16.47 -11.26 38.98
CA LEU A 388 -17.40 -12.14 39.68
C LEU A 388 -17.02 -13.61 39.46
N PRO A 389 -17.07 -14.46 40.50
CA PRO A 389 -16.91 -15.91 40.33
C PRO A 389 -17.95 -16.48 39.37
N GLU A 390 -17.58 -17.49 38.57
CA GLU A 390 -18.50 -18.12 37.60
C GLU A 390 -19.73 -18.75 38.29
N ASN A 391 -19.56 -19.23 39.52
CA ASN A 391 -20.60 -19.84 40.34
C ASN A 391 -21.31 -18.86 41.28
N VAL A 392 -21.20 -17.55 41.07
CA VAL A 392 -21.76 -16.53 41.99
C VAL A 392 -23.26 -16.70 42.24
N ALA A 393 -24.02 -17.17 41.25
CA ALA A 393 -25.45 -17.45 41.39
C ALA A 393 -25.76 -18.57 42.39
N GLU A 394 -24.85 -19.53 42.55
CA GLU A 394 -24.96 -20.63 43.52
C GLU A 394 -24.46 -20.21 44.91
N MET A 395 -23.49 -19.30 44.94
CA MET A 395 -22.90 -18.78 46.18
C MET A 395 -23.89 -17.90 46.96
N ILE A 396 -24.67 -17.05 46.27
CA ILE A 396 -25.66 -16.16 46.91
C ILE A 396 -26.63 -16.93 47.83
N PRO A 397 -27.40 -17.94 47.36
CA PRO A 397 -28.32 -18.67 48.23
C PRO A 397 -27.59 -19.45 49.34
N ALA A 398 -26.38 -19.94 49.10
CA ALA A 398 -25.58 -20.60 50.13
C ALA A 398 -25.22 -19.64 51.28
N VAL A 399 -24.81 -18.41 50.95
CA VAL A 399 -24.51 -17.34 51.92
C VAL A 399 -25.77 -16.90 52.66
N LEU A 400 -26.90 -16.73 51.94
CA LEU A 400 -28.19 -16.41 52.56
C LEU A 400 -28.63 -17.49 53.56
N ALA A 401 -28.39 -18.76 53.25
CA ALA A 401 -28.71 -19.88 54.14
C ALA A 401 -27.77 -19.98 55.35
N ASN A 402 -26.51 -19.53 55.21
CA ASN A 402 -25.48 -19.63 56.25
C ASN A 402 -24.68 -18.32 56.41
N PRO A 403 -25.28 -17.22 56.91
CA PRO A 403 -24.62 -15.90 56.93
C PRO A 403 -23.30 -15.87 57.72
N GLY A 404 -23.15 -16.74 58.73
CA GLY A 404 -21.90 -16.84 59.52
C GLY A 404 -20.70 -17.41 58.74
N GLN A 405 -20.94 -18.11 57.62
CA GLN A 405 -19.91 -18.74 56.78
C GLN A 405 -19.63 -17.97 55.48
N TRP A 406 -20.10 -16.72 55.38
CA TRP A 406 -20.06 -15.95 54.14
C TRP A 406 -18.66 -15.86 53.51
N ARG A 407 -17.58 -15.71 54.29
CA ARG A 407 -16.21 -15.63 53.75
C ARG A 407 -15.80 -16.88 52.99
N GLU A 408 -16.01 -18.05 53.60
CA GLU A 408 -15.66 -19.34 53.01
C GLU A 408 -16.51 -19.60 51.75
N LEU A 409 -17.82 -19.36 51.86
CA LEU A 409 -18.75 -19.52 50.75
C LEU A 409 -18.50 -18.54 49.60
N LEU A 410 -17.95 -17.35 49.89
CA LEU A 410 -17.52 -16.36 48.91
C LEU A 410 -16.09 -16.54 48.40
N GLY A 411 -15.37 -17.56 48.86
CA GLY A 411 -13.99 -17.84 48.46
C GLY A 411 -12.98 -16.81 48.95
N LEU A 412 -13.30 -16.03 50.00
CA LEU A 412 -12.37 -15.07 50.58
C LEU A 412 -11.47 -15.77 51.61
N ALA A 413 -10.15 -15.59 51.44
CA ALA A 413 -9.17 -16.12 52.38
C ALA A 413 -9.45 -15.61 53.80
N SER A 414 -9.47 -16.52 54.79
CA SER A 414 -9.61 -16.13 56.18
C SER A 414 -8.40 -15.31 56.61
N LYS A 415 -8.62 -14.05 57.03
CA LYS A 415 -7.56 -13.17 57.56
C LYS A 415 -6.97 -13.70 58.88
N ASP A 416 -7.58 -14.73 59.47
CA ASP A 416 -7.13 -15.36 60.71
C ASP A 416 -6.00 -16.38 60.50
N GLY A 417 -5.32 -16.34 59.35
CA GLY A 417 -3.98 -16.92 59.16
C GLY A 417 -2.94 -16.19 59.99
N ASN A 418 -3.12 -16.18 61.31
CA ASN A 418 -2.08 -15.84 62.25
C ASN A 418 -0.96 -16.85 62.04
N GLU A 419 0.12 -16.40 61.43
CA GLU A 419 1.40 -17.09 61.33
C GLU A 419 1.74 -17.65 62.72
N THR A 420 1.41 -18.91 62.99
CA THR A 420 2.05 -19.65 64.06
C THR A 420 3.50 -19.81 63.64
N LYS A 421 4.33 -18.82 64.01
CA LYS A 421 5.78 -18.91 63.95
C LYS A 421 6.17 -20.26 64.55
N PRO A 422 6.92 -21.11 63.82
CA PRO A 422 7.39 -22.36 64.38
C PRO A 422 8.31 -22.02 65.55
N SER A 423 7.92 -22.44 66.75
CA SER A 423 8.77 -22.40 67.93
C SER A 423 9.98 -23.29 67.67
N LEU A 424 11.18 -22.68 67.70
CA LEU A 424 12.48 -23.37 67.71
C LEU A 424 12.67 -24.19 68.98
#